data_AF-A0A661TLK9-F1
#
_entry.id   AF-A0A661TLK9-F1
#
_cell.length_a   1.000
_cell.length_b   1.000
_cell.length_c   1.000
_cell.angle_alpha   90.00
_cell.angle_beta   90.00
_cell.angle_gamma   90.00
#
_symmetry.space_group_name_H-M   'P 1'
#
loop_
_entity.id
_entity.type
_entity.pdbx_description
1 polymer ?
#
loop_
_entity_poly.entity_id
_entity_poly.type
_entity_poly.pdbx_seq_one_letter_code
_entity_poly.pdbx_strand_id
1 'polypeptide(L)'
;MINKIDLLNKIAKFERFTWHPKTDDFSKVNIVFGYNGSGKTAISNVFRLFSKQIDNQSDLLFQELSNDSSSIAEITFNGTKVKYGTNIDKKDIYVFNSDFIADHVYDGTIANIKEFDSSVVTQEQLKNPKISQLENKIDKLKKDNESKNKQKELLDDKFKEMRNELSKELNEKISGTRFHHVNIPDTAITKKEGEVRRQLNGVFSDYEISEKQEELKNDITKLKDFKFDTIKINLDSSKETILKDISETSRKKVGKKLDNLAAVNFKRFSLNEWFEDGLTLLKDDFVQNNKICPLCNSNIRNDLDNLIKD
;
A
#
# COMPACT_ATOMS: atom_id res chain seq x y z
N MET A 1 -34.96 -7.14 35.49
CA MET A 1 -36.17 -7.80 34.96
C MET A 1 -37.36 -7.37 35.79
N ILE A 2 -38.46 -7.03 35.13
CA ILE A 2 -39.72 -6.72 35.81
C ILE A 2 -40.33 -8.05 36.27
N ASN A 3 -40.58 -8.20 37.57
CA ASN A 3 -41.20 -9.38 38.15
C ASN A 3 -42.72 -9.30 38.06
N LYS A 4 -43.33 -8.16 38.41
CA LYS A 4 -44.77 -7.95 38.36
C LYS A 4 -45.14 -6.48 38.47
N ILE A 5 -46.42 -6.18 38.26
CA ILE A 5 -47.03 -4.86 38.52
C ILE A 5 -47.71 -4.91 39.88
N ASP A 6 -47.20 -4.20 40.88
CA ASP A 6 -47.75 -4.23 42.24
C ASP A 6 -49.07 -3.45 42.34
N LEU A 7 -49.08 -2.21 41.84
CA LEU A 7 -50.22 -1.32 41.92
C LEU A 7 -50.22 -0.34 40.74
N LEU A 8 -51.36 -0.24 40.05
CA LEU A 8 -51.70 0.91 39.21
C LEU A 8 -52.98 1.52 39.79
N ASN A 9 -52.89 2.74 40.28
CA ASN A 9 -54.02 3.46 40.85
C ASN A 9 -54.25 4.72 40.02
N LYS A 10 -55.43 4.85 39.43
CA LYS A 10 -55.84 5.99 38.59
C LYS A 10 -54.89 6.31 37.43
N ILE A 11 -54.34 5.26 36.83
CA ILE A 11 -53.42 5.35 35.68
C ILE A 11 -54.15 4.89 34.42
N ALA A 12 -54.31 5.78 33.44
CA ALA A 12 -55.05 5.59 32.21
C ALA A 12 -56.47 5.06 32.50
N LYS A 13 -56.77 3.81 32.13
CA LYS A 13 -58.08 3.20 32.45
C LYS A 13 -58.13 2.55 33.83
N PHE A 14 -56.97 2.29 34.43
CA PHE A 14 -56.87 1.46 35.62
C PHE A 14 -57.21 2.31 36.84
N GLU A 15 -58.47 2.25 37.27
CA GLU A 15 -58.91 2.91 38.50
C GLU A 15 -58.12 2.36 39.69
N ARG A 16 -58.08 1.03 39.81
CA ARG A 16 -57.22 0.32 40.76
C ARG A 16 -56.93 -1.10 40.26
N PHE A 17 -55.69 -1.34 39.87
CA PHE A 17 -55.19 -2.65 39.48
C PHE A 17 -54.12 -3.10 40.46
N THR A 18 -54.22 -4.35 40.90
CA THR A 18 -53.22 -5.04 41.72
C THR A 18 -52.96 -6.41 41.13
N TRP A 19 -51.71 -6.87 41.14
CA TRP A 19 -51.40 -8.23 40.70
C TRP A 19 -52.23 -9.26 41.48
N HIS A 20 -52.91 -10.14 40.75
CA HIS A 20 -53.74 -11.13 41.38
C HIS A 20 -52.85 -12.19 42.06
N PRO A 21 -53.11 -12.60 43.33
CA PRO A 21 -52.21 -13.50 44.08
C PRO A 21 -52.01 -14.89 43.47
N LYS A 22 -52.94 -15.34 42.62
CA LYS A 22 -52.85 -16.63 41.90
C LYS A 22 -52.19 -16.52 40.52
N THR A 23 -51.77 -15.33 40.12
CA THR A 23 -51.10 -15.11 38.84
C THR A 23 -49.61 -15.15 39.07
N ASP A 24 -48.92 -15.98 38.29
CA ASP A 24 -47.47 -16.07 38.34
C ASP A 24 -46.81 -14.72 38.03
N ASP A 25 -45.61 -14.52 38.56
CA ASP A 25 -44.76 -13.41 38.17
C ASP A 25 -44.37 -13.53 36.68
N PHE A 26 -44.00 -12.41 36.07
CA PHE A 26 -43.51 -12.37 34.71
C PHE A 26 -42.32 -13.32 34.51
N SER A 27 -42.42 -14.15 33.47
CA SER A 27 -41.35 -15.04 33.01
C SER A 27 -40.46 -14.33 31.97
N LYS A 28 -39.48 -15.04 31.38
CA LYS A 28 -38.61 -14.47 30.33
C LYS A 28 -39.40 -13.93 29.14
N VAL A 29 -40.52 -14.56 28.79
CA VAL A 29 -41.39 -14.16 27.68
C VAL A 29 -42.83 -14.13 28.18
N ASN A 30 -43.50 -12.99 28.04
CA ASN A 30 -44.88 -12.82 28.49
C ASN A 30 -45.72 -12.29 27.33
N ILE A 31 -46.87 -12.92 27.11
CA ILE A 31 -47.83 -12.49 26.09
C ILE A 31 -49.01 -11.86 26.80
N VAL A 32 -49.21 -10.56 26.61
CA VAL A 32 -50.35 -9.81 27.14
C VAL A 32 -51.32 -9.51 26.01
N PHE A 33 -52.54 -10.05 26.10
CA PHE A 33 -53.56 -9.91 25.06
C PHE A 33 -54.90 -9.45 25.64
N GLY A 34 -55.80 -8.99 24.77
CA GLY A 34 -57.12 -8.48 25.13
C GLY A 34 -57.71 -7.58 24.04
N TYR A 35 -58.95 -7.12 24.21
CA TYR A 35 -59.64 -6.26 23.23
C TYR A 35 -58.98 -4.89 23.05
N ASN A 36 -59.32 -4.20 21.96
CA ASN A 36 -58.93 -2.80 21.80
C ASN A 36 -59.51 -1.96 22.95
N GLY A 37 -58.71 -1.05 23.48
CA GLY A 37 -59.09 -0.33 24.70
C GLY A 37 -58.99 -1.17 25.99
N SER A 38 -58.46 -2.40 25.99
CA SER A 38 -58.28 -3.20 27.22
C SER A 38 -57.06 -2.80 28.08
N GLY A 39 -56.13 -2.00 27.54
CA GLY A 39 -55.02 -1.42 28.33
C GLY A 39 -53.63 -1.89 28.01
N LYS A 40 -53.48 -2.70 26.98
CA LYS A 40 -52.19 -3.21 26.52
C LYS A 40 -51.17 -2.07 26.34
N THR A 41 -51.54 -1.01 25.62
CA THR A 41 -50.69 0.17 25.40
C THR A 41 -50.43 0.97 26.68
N ALA A 42 -51.42 1.05 27.59
CA ALA A 42 -51.21 1.71 28.88
C ALA A 42 -50.17 0.97 29.73
N ILE A 43 -50.18 -0.36 29.73
CA ILE A 43 -49.18 -1.19 30.41
C ILE A 43 -47.78 -0.96 29.81
N SER A 44 -47.65 -0.92 28.48
CA SER A 44 -46.34 -0.63 27.86
C SER A 44 -45.83 0.76 28.24
N ASN A 45 -46.71 1.76 28.31
CA ASN A 45 -46.34 3.12 28.67
C ASN A 45 -45.97 3.23 30.15
N VAL A 46 -46.63 2.47 31.03
CA VAL A 46 -46.24 2.34 32.43
C VAL A 46 -44.82 1.78 32.56
N PHE A 47 -44.43 0.74 31.80
CA PHE A 47 -43.05 0.25 31.83
C PHE A 47 -42.06 1.29 31.30
N ARG A 48 -42.48 2.10 30.33
CA ARG A 48 -41.68 3.19 29.76
C ARG A 48 -41.34 4.26 30.81
N LEU A 49 -42.23 4.54 31.75
CA LEU A 49 -41.97 5.47 32.87
C LEU A 49 -40.73 5.10 33.71
N PHE A 50 -40.43 3.81 33.82
CA PHE A 50 -39.29 3.31 34.61
C PHE A 50 -38.01 3.13 33.76
N SER A 51 -38.06 3.43 32.46
CA SER A 51 -36.95 3.27 31.53
C SER A 51 -35.90 4.37 31.67
N LYS A 52 -34.62 3.99 31.47
CA LYS A 52 -33.51 4.94 31.28
C LYS A 52 -33.63 5.81 30.03
N GLN A 53 -34.33 5.35 28.99
CA GLN A 53 -34.33 6.00 27.67
C GLN A 53 -35.26 7.21 27.54
N ILE A 54 -36.12 7.46 28.52
CA ILE A 54 -36.87 8.70 28.56
C ILE A 54 -36.00 9.77 29.23
N ASP A 55 -35.44 10.67 28.43
CA ASP A 55 -34.80 11.88 28.94
C ASP A 55 -35.81 13.03 29.02
N ASN A 56 -36.00 13.56 30.23
CA ASN A 56 -36.81 14.74 30.56
C ASN A 56 -38.30 14.73 30.16
N GLN A 57 -38.82 13.64 29.58
CA GLN A 57 -40.23 13.49 29.18
C GLN A 57 -41.04 12.54 30.09
N SER A 58 -40.41 11.96 31.13
CA SER A 58 -41.07 10.95 31.97
C SER A 58 -42.20 11.56 32.78
N ASP A 59 -42.02 12.79 33.23
CA ASP A 59 -43.02 13.51 34.01
C ASP A 59 -44.21 13.94 33.16
N LEU A 60 -43.97 14.31 31.89
CA LEU A 60 -45.04 14.61 30.93
C LEU A 60 -45.83 13.34 30.60
N LEU A 61 -45.14 12.23 30.32
CA LEU A 61 -45.80 10.94 30.11
C LEU A 61 -46.60 10.49 31.35
N PHE A 62 -46.07 10.71 32.54
CA PHE A 62 -46.78 10.39 33.78
C PHE A 62 -48.04 11.26 33.95
N GLN A 63 -47.95 12.55 33.64
CA GLN A 63 -49.12 13.45 33.66
C GLN A 63 -50.18 13.02 32.64
N GLU A 64 -49.79 12.66 31.42
CA GLU A 64 -50.71 12.17 30.38
C GLU A 64 -51.42 10.86 30.78
N LEU A 65 -50.70 10.00 31.51
CA LEU A 65 -51.26 8.75 32.02
C LEU A 65 -52.04 8.92 33.32
N SER A 66 -51.85 10.00 34.07
CA SER A 66 -52.46 10.20 35.38
C SER A 66 -53.84 10.82 35.24
N ASN A 67 -54.84 10.21 35.88
CA ASN A 67 -56.19 10.79 35.90
C ASN A 67 -56.31 11.91 36.95
N ASP A 68 -55.48 11.88 38.01
CA ASP A 68 -55.38 12.93 39.03
C ASP A 68 -54.04 12.92 39.79
N SER A 69 -53.90 13.80 40.79
CA SER A 69 -52.72 13.93 41.64
C SER A 69 -52.49 12.75 42.62
N SER A 70 -53.45 11.84 42.75
CA SER A 70 -53.37 10.61 43.56
C SER A 70 -52.99 9.38 42.73
N SER A 71 -52.58 9.58 41.48
CA SER A 71 -52.15 8.52 40.58
C SER A 71 -50.85 7.87 41.06
N ILE A 72 -50.81 6.54 41.05
CA ILE A 72 -49.66 5.76 41.54
C ILE A 72 -49.37 4.63 40.56
N ALA A 73 -48.09 4.48 40.20
CA ALA A 73 -47.57 3.33 39.48
C ALA A 73 -46.44 2.67 40.28
N GLU A 74 -46.59 1.38 40.57
CA GLU A 74 -45.65 0.56 41.34
C GLU A 74 -45.39 -0.77 40.65
N ILE A 75 -44.11 -1.13 40.53
CA ILE A 75 -43.66 -2.40 39.96
C ILE A 75 -42.61 -3.05 40.85
N THR A 76 -42.47 -4.37 40.76
CA THR A 76 -41.32 -5.08 41.34
C THR A 76 -40.30 -5.29 40.22
N PHE A 77 -39.08 -4.79 40.41
CA PHE A 77 -37.96 -4.96 39.49
C PHE A 77 -36.78 -5.60 40.22
N ASN A 78 -36.30 -6.74 39.72
CA ASN A 78 -35.26 -7.55 40.37
C ASN A 78 -35.54 -7.84 41.86
N GLY A 79 -36.80 -8.12 42.21
CA GLY A 79 -37.22 -8.39 43.59
C GLY A 79 -37.44 -7.16 44.48
N THR A 80 -37.13 -5.95 43.99
CA THR A 80 -37.33 -4.71 44.74
C THR A 80 -38.55 -3.96 44.24
N LYS A 81 -39.43 -3.52 45.16
CA LYS A 81 -40.57 -2.67 44.83
C LYS A 81 -40.10 -1.25 44.49
N VAL A 82 -40.57 -0.72 43.38
CA VAL A 82 -40.23 0.60 42.86
C VAL A 82 -41.51 1.36 42.56
N LYS A 83 -41.63 2.54 43.15
CA LYS A 83 -42.73 3.49 42.90
C LYS A 83 -42.25 4.62 42.00
N TYR A 84 -43.01 4.96 40.98
CA TYR A 84 -42.72 6.13 40.15
C TYR A 84 -42.81 7.42 40.98
N GLY A 85 -41.84 8.32 40.83
CA GLY A 85 -41.77 9.61 41.53
C GLY A 85 -40.94 9.65 42.82
N THR A 86 -40.53 8.50 43.38
CA THR A 86 -39.69 8.43 44.60
C THR A 86 -38.34 7.78 44.29
N ASN A 87 -37.23 8.52 44.44
CA ASN A 87 -35.84 8.08 44.21
C ASN A 87 -35.69 7.15 42.99
N ILE A 88 -35.94 7.71 41.80
CA ILE A 88 -35.90 6.96 40.54
C ILE A 88 -34.44 6.80 40.10
N ASP A 89 -33.78 5.76 40.58
CA ASP A 89 -32.74 5.13 39.77
C ASP A 89 -33.44 4.54 38.55
N LYS A 90 -33.44 5.28 37.43
CA LYS A 90 -33.99 4.81 36.15
C LYS A 90 -33.46 3.40 35.86
N LYS A 91 -34.32 2.47 35.42
CA LYS A 91 -33.97 1.05 35.27
C LYS A 91 -33.62 0.72 33.82
N ASP A 92 -32.80 -0.31 33.64
CA ASP A 92 -32.47 -0.88 32.33
C ASP A 92 -33.68 -1.64 31.76
N ILE A 93 -34.70 -0.88 31.37
CA ILE A 93 -35.94 -1.33 30.74
C ILE A 93 -36.01 -0.68 29.38
N TYR A 94 -36.19 -1.47 28.33
CA TYR A 94 -36.32 -1.01 26.95
C TYR A 94 -37.74 -1.30 26.47
N VAL A 95 -38.43 -0.29 25.97
CA VAL A 95 -39.84 -0.39 25.54
C VAL A 95 -39.94 0.03 24.08
N PHE A 96 -40.27 -0.92 23.21
CA PHE A 96 -40.43 -0.73 21.77
C PHE A 96 -41.92 -0.61 21.42
N ASN A 97 -42.55 0.49 21.81
CA ASN A 97 -43.95 0.79 21.49
C ASN A 97 -44.07 1.82 20.36
N SER A 98 -45.29 2.26 20.03
CA SER A 98 -45.53 3.32 19.03
C SER A 98 -44.75 4.61 19.33
N ASP A 99 -44.66 4.99 20.60
CA ASP A 99 -43.99 6.22 21.00
C ASP A 99 -42.48 6.10 20.78
N PHE A 100 -41.90 4.93 21.03
CA PHE A 100 -40.49 4.65 20.70
C PHE A 100 -40.21 4.86 19.22
N ILE A 101 -41.11 4.39 18.35
CA ILE A 101 -41.02 4.55 16.90
C ILE A 101 -41.11 6.04 16.52
N ALA A 102 -42.03 6.79 17.12
CA ALA A 102 -42.16 8.23 16.89
C ALA A 102 -40.88 9.00 17.24
N ASP A 103 -40.25 8.64 18.36
CA ASP A 103 -39.05 9.31 18.88
C ASP A 103 -37.77 8.98 18.12
N HIS A 104 -37.65 7.78 17.53
CA HIS A 104 -36.39 7.24 16.98
C HIS A 104 -36.43 6.84 15.50
N VAL A 105 -37.59 6.85 14.86
CA VAL A 105 -37.73 6.44 13.46
C VAL A 105 -38.59 7.43 12.69
N TYR A 106 -39.86 7.57 13.06
CA TYR A 106 -40.84 8.33 12.29
C TYR A 106 -42.09 8.62 13.11
N ASP A 107 -42.47 9.90 13.20
CA ASP A 107 -43.63 10.37 13.97
C ASP A 107 -44.92 10.53 13.13
N GLY A 108 -44.90 10.15 11.85
CA GLY A 108 -46.02 10.38 10.92
C GLY A 108 -45.84 11.61 10.03
N THR A 109 -44.85 12.46 10.30
CA THR A 109 -44.57 13.68 9.52
C THR A 109 -43.09 13.82 9.16
N ILE A 110 -42.18 13.51 10.08
CA ILE A 110 -40.73 13.67 9.91
C ILE A 110 -40.02 12.37 10.30
N ALA A 111 -39.00 12.00 9.53
CA ALA A 111 -38.10 10.91 9.88
C ALA A 111 -37.13 11.37 10.98
N ASN A 112 -37.30 10.85 12.19
CA ASN A 112 -36.46 11.16 13.34
C ASN A 112 -35.38 10.09 13.47
N ILE A 113 -34.28 10.19 12.72
CA ILE A 113 -33.17 9.23 12.86
C ILE A 113 -32.32 9.66 14.06
N LYS A 114 -32.76 9.33 15.27
CA LYS A 114 -31.93 9.40 16.47
C LYS A 114 -31.17 8.09 16.62
N GLU A 115 -29.85 8.18 16.83
CA GLU A 115 -29.05 7.00 17.15
C GLU A 115 -29.62 6.31 18.39
N PHE A 116 -29.75 4.99 18.33
CA PHE A 116 -30.09 4.20 19.51
C PHE A 116 -29.01 4.43 20.57
N ASP A 117 -29.43 4.61 21.82
CA ASP A 117 -28.48 4.69 22.93
C ASP A 117 -27.53 3.48 22.87
N SER A 118 -26.23 3.74 22.81
CA SER A 118 -25.15 2.74 22.81
C SER A 118 -25.23 1.76 23.98
N SER A 119 -25.98 2.09 25.04
CA SER A 119 -26.28 1.23 26.17
C SER A 119 -27.31 0.12 25.88
N VAL A 120 -28.11 0.24 24.82
CA VAL A 120 -29.07 -0.78 24.37
C VAL A 120 -28.31 -1.91 23.70
N VAL A 121 -27.63 -2.69 24.51
CA VAL A 121 -27.09 -3.97 24.12
C VAL A 121 -28.25 -4.96 24.27
N THR A 122 -29.13 -5.05 23.28
CA THR A 122 -29.90 -6.29 23.12
C THR A 122 -28.88 -7.45 23.13
N GLN A 123 -29.19 -8.59 23.75
CA GLN A 123 -28.30 -9.77 23.68
C GLN A 123 -28.02 -10.17 22.22
N GLU A 124 -28.95 -9.79 21.34
CA GLU A 124 -28.78 -9.64 19.91
C GLU A 124 -28.64 -8.16 19.59
N GLN A 125 -27.51 -7.53 19.94
CA GLN A 125 -27.01 -6.52 19.02
C GLN A 125 -27.06 -7.21 17.67
N LEU A 126 -27.47 -6.51 16.63
CA LEU A 126 -27.10 -6.85 15.27
C LEU A 126 -25.55 -6.75 15.13
N LYS A 127 -24.77 -7.33 16.06
CA LYS A 127 -23.41 -7.84 15.87
C LYS A 127 -23.54 -8.96 14.87
N ASN A 128 -23.82 -8.58 13.63
CA ASN A 128 -23.42 -9.38 12.51
C ASN A 128 -21.94 -9.69 12.75
N PRO A 129 -21.54 -10.97 12.89
CA PRO A 129 -20.16 -11.33 13.18
C PRO A 129 -19.19 -10.72 12.15
N LYS A 130 -19.68 -10.40 10.93
CA LYS A 130 -18.93 -9.64 9.93
C LYS A 130 -18.65 -8.19 10.36
N ILE A 131 -19.60 -7.48 10.99
CA ILE A 131 -19.39 -6.10 11.47
C ILE A 131 -18.32 -6.08 12.56
N SER A 132 -18.38 -6.99 13.54
CA SER A 132 -17.35 -7.08 14.58
C SER A 132 -15.97 -7.46 14.01
N GLN A 133 -15.91 -8.32 12.99
CA GLN A 133 -14.66 -8.60 12.28
C GLN A 133 -14.12 -7.38 11.51
N LEU A 134 -15.01 -6.56 10.93
CA LEU A 134 -14.64 -5.34 10.22
C LEU A 134 -14.14 -4.27 11.20
N GLU A 135 -14.80 -4.06 12.33
CA GLU A 135 -14.34 -3.14 13.39
C GLU A 135 -12.94 -3.52 13.90
N ASN A 136 -12.73 -4.81 14.19
CA ASN A 136 -11.40 -5.30 14.60
C ASN A 136 -10.33 -5.11 13.52
N LYS A 137 -10.69 -5.23 12.23
CA LYS A 137 -9.78 -4.95 11.12
C LYS A 137 -9.46 -3.46 11.01
N ILE A 138 -10.47 -2.60 11.16
CA ILE A 138 -10.30 -1.15 11.13
C ILE A 138 -9.36 -0.71 12.25
N ASP A 139 -9.55 -1.21 13.47
CA ASP A 139 -8.70 -0.85 14.60
C ASP A 139 -7.25 -1.33 14.45
N LYS A 140 -7.04 -2.53 13.90
CA LYS A 140 -5.69 -3.00 13.54
C LYS A 140 -5.05 -2.10 12.48
N LEU A 141 -5.77 -1.78 11.42
CA LEU A 141 -5.27 -0.91 10.34
C LEU A 141 -4.95 0.51 10.84
N LYS A 142 -5.76 1.06 11.75
CA LYS A 142 -5.47 2.37 12.38
C LYS A 142 -4.16 2.33 13.18
N LYS A 143 -3.97 1.33 14.03
CA LYS A 143 -2.72 1.16 14.80
C LYS A 143 -1.50 0.96 13.90
N ASP A 144 -1.65 0.16 12.84
CA ASP A 144 -0.58 -0.05 11.87
C ASP A 144 -0.24 1.26 11.13
N ASN A 145 -1.25 2.07 10.76
CA ASN A 145 -1.03 3.35 10.10
C ASN A 145 -0.35 4.38 11.03
N GLU A 146 -0.77 4.44 12.30
CA GLU A 146 -0.12 5.29 13.31
C GLU A 146 1.36 4.91 13.52
N SER A 147 1.66 3.61 13.60
CA SER A 147 3.05 3.16 13.76
C SER A 147 3.90 3.47 12.52
N LYS A 148 3.36 3.30 11.31
CA LYS A 148 4.05 3.66 10.06
C LYS A 148 4.27 5.16 9.93
N ASN A 149 3.30 5.98 10.33
CA ASN A 149 3.47 7.43 10.32
C ASN A 149 4.57 7.88 11.29
N LYS A 150 4.62 7.32 12.50
CA LYS A 150 5.72 7.58 13.44
C LYS A 150 7.09 7.18 12.88
N GLN A 151 7.17 6.03 12.20
CA GLN A 151 8.41 5.62 11.52
C GLN A 151 8.78 6.59 10.40
N LYS A 152 7.81 7.05 9.62
CA LYS A 152 8.05 8.03 8.54
C LYS A 152 8.59 9.35 9.09
N GLU A 153 7.99 9.89 10.13
CA GLU A 153 8.46 11.12 10.80
C GLU A 153 9.90 10.97 11.29
N LEU A 154 10.22 9.85 11.95
CA LEU A 154 11.59 9.55 12.39
C LEU A 154 12.60 9.46 11.24
N LEU A 155 12.20 8.89 10.09
CA LEU A 155 13.07 8.86 8.92
C LEU A 155 13.25 10.27 8.33
N ASP A 156 12.17 11.04 8.20
CA ASP A 156 12.22 12.40 7.67
C ASP A 156 13.12 13.31 8.51
N ASP A 157 13.09 13.17 9.84
CA ASP A 157 13.97 13.91 10.74
C ASP A 157 15.45 13.50 10.57
N LYS A 158 15.74 12.19 10.47
CA LYS A 158 17.10 11.73 10.17
C LYS A 158 17.60 12.21 8.80
N PHE A 159 16.73 12.26 7.80
CA PHE A 159 17.08 12.80 6.48
C PHE A 159 17.42 14.29 6.55
N LYS A 160 16.66 15.08 7.32
CA LYS A 160 16.97 16.50 7.55
C LYS A 160 18.31 16.68 8.26
N GLU A 161 18.59 15.88 9.28
CA GLU A 161 19.88 15.91 10.00
C GLU A 161 21.05 15.63 9.04
N MET A 162 21.02 14.51 8.32
CA MET A 162 22.07 14.17 7.35
C MET A 162 22.24 15.25 6.28
N ARG A 163 21.14 15.83 5.80
CA ARG A 163 21.20 16.89 4.80
C ARG A 163 21.84 18.16 5.35
N ASN A 164 21.53 18.54 6.57
CA ASN A 164 22.13 19.71 7.21
C ASN A 164 23.64 19.51 7.39
N GLU A 165 24.05 18.31 7.80
CA GLU A 165 25.46 17.93 7.93
C GLU A 165 26.19 17.98 6.59
N LEU A 166 25.63 17.37 5.54
CA LEU A 166 26.20 17.40 4.18
C LEU A 166 26.21 18.80 3.57
N SER A 167 25.18 19.61 3.81
CA SER A 167 25.15 21.01 3.36
C SER A 167 26.23 21.82 4.05
N LYS A 168 26.50 21.55 5.34
CA LYS A 168 27.59 22.19 6.07
C LYS A 168 28.95 21.79 5.49
N GLU A 169 29.20 20.49 5.30
CA GLU A 169 30.45 19.99 4.72
C GLU A 169 30.69 20.54 3.30
N LEU A 170 29.63 20.64 2.48
CA LEU A 170 29.69 21.23 1.15
C LEU A 170 30.11 22.71 1.21
N ASN A 171 29.48 23.49 2.10
CA ASN A 171 29.79 24.91 2.24
C ASN A 171 31.18 25.15 2.87
N GLU A 172 31.73 24.21 3.64
CA GLU A 172 33.12 24.26 4.12
C GLU A 172 34.13 24.03 3.00
N LYS A 173 33.80 23.20 1.99
CA LYS A 173 34.70 22.87 0.87
C LYS A 173 34.63 23.87 -0.28
N ILE A 174 33.49 24.56 -0.48
CA ILE A 174 33.35 25.55 -1.56
C ILE A 174 34.00 26.87 -1.13
N SER A 175 35.15 27.19 -1.73
CA SER A 175 35.84 28.47 -1.54
C SER A 175 35.60 29.39 -2.75
N GLY A 176 34.90 30.51 -2.54
CA GLY A 176 34.75 31.56 -3.55
C GLY A 176 33.48 32.42 -3.40
N THR A 177 33.59 33.73 -3.63
CA THR A 177 32.53 34.74 -3.45
C THR A 177 31.30 34.58 -4.37
N ARG A 178 31.33 33.66 -5.34
CA ARG A 178 30.23 33.46 -6.31
C ARG A 178 29.20 32.40 -5.91
N PHE A 179 29.49 31.58 -4.90
CA PHE A 179 28.56 30.56 -4.42
C PHE A 179 28.10 30.94 -3.01
N HIS A 180 26.94 31.60 -2.91
CA HIS A 180 26.31 31.88 -1.62
C HIS A 180 25.56 30.63 -1.14
N HIS A 181 25.92 30.13 0.05
CA HIS A 181 25.21 29.13 0.86
C HIS A 181 24.37 28.14 0.04
N VAL A 182 25.03 27.12 -0.52
CA VAL A 182 24.33 26.10 -1.31
C VAL A 182 23.61 25.17 -0.34
N ASN A 183 22.28 25.20 -0.37
CA ASN A 183 21.44 24.20 0.28
C ASN A 183 21.21 23.05 -0.70
N ILE A 184 21.40 21.81 -0.23
CA ILE A 184 20.96 20.63 -0.97
C ILE A 184 19.45 20.81 -1.23
N PRO A 185 18.92 20.58 -2.46
CA PRO A 185 17.49 20.74 -2.76
C PRO A 185 16.59 19.77 -2.00
N ASP A 186 15.35 20.19 -1.71
CA ASP A 186 14.31 19.37 -1.05
C ASP A 186 13.47 18.55 -2.02
N THR A 187 13.77 18.69 -3.30
CA THR A 187 13.04 18.00 -4.36
C THR A 187 13.50 16.56 -4.46
N ALA A 188 12.54 15.63 -4.42
CA ALA A 188 12.78 14.23 -4.73
C ALA A 188 13.49 14.16 -6.09
N ILE A 189 14.71 13.62 -6.08
CA ILE A 189 15.47 13.40 -7.30
C ILE A 189 14.68 12.39 -8.14
N THR A 190 14.01 12.88 -9.18
CA THR A 190 13.24 12.04 -10.13
C THR A 190 14.13 11.20 -11.04
N LYS A 191 15.44 11.47 -11.02
CA LYS A 191 16.46 10.79 -11.81
C LYS A 191 17.04 9.60 -11.04
N LYS A 192 17.39 8.53 -11.77
CA LYS A 192 18.07 7.36 -11.19
C LYS A 192 19.47 7.76 -10.69
N GLU A 193 19.93 7.18 -9.57
CA GLU A 193 21.22 7.48 -8.94
C GLU A 193 22.40 7.51 -9.94
N GLY A 194 22.45 6.52 -10.85
CA GLY A 194 23.51 6.42 -11.85
C GLY A 194 23.56 7.59 -12.84
N GLU A 195 22.43 8.23 -13.12
CA GLU A 195 22.37 9.40 -14.01
C GLU A 195 22.91 10.64 -13.28
N VAL A 196 22.53 10.82 -12.01
CA VAL A 196 23.00 11.93 -11.16
C VAL A 196 24.50 11.83 -10.93
N ARG A 197 25.03 10.62 -10.64
CA ARG A 197 26.48 10.39 -10.52
C ARG A 197 27.24 10.74 -11.79
N ARG A 198 26.72 10.40 -12.98
CA ARG A 198 27.36 10.75 -14.25
C ARG A 198 27.40 12.27 -14.46
N GLN A 199 26.31 12.97 -14.15
CA GLN A 199 26.25 14.43 -14.26
C GLN A 199 27.25 15.10 -13.29
N LEU A 200 27.28 14.67 -12.04
CA LEU A 200 28.24 15.18 -11.04
C LEU A 200 29.68 14.94 -11.45
N ASN A 201 30.02 13.74 -11.92
CA ASN A 201 31.39 13.44 -12.36
C ASN A 201 31.83 14.31 -13.55
N GLY A 202 30.92 14.64 -14.47
CA GLY A 202 31.22 15.59 -15.55
C GLY A 202 31.50 17.00 -15.03
N VAL A 203 30.68 17.49 -14.10
CA VAL A 203 30.89 18.81 -13.48
C VAL A 203 32.20 18.86 -12.68
N PHE A 204 32.54 17.79 -11.95
CA PHE A 204 33.83 17.71 -11.24
C PHE A 204 35.01 17.65 -12.20
N SER A 205 34.93 16.90 -13.32
CA SER A 205 36.00 16.91 -14.31
C SER A 205 36.20 18.29 -14.94
N ASP A 206 35.10 19.00 -15.22
CA ASP A 206 35.17 20.36 -15.76
C ASP A 206 35.81 21.34 -14.78
N TYR A 207 35.52 21.18 -13.47
CA TYR A 207 36.15 21.97 -12.41
C TYR A 207 37.65 21.66 -12.27
N GLU A 208 38.05 20.39 -12.23
CA GLU A 208 39.47 20.01 -12.18
C GLU A 208 40.26 20.51 -13.39
N ILE A 209 39.66 20.45 -14.59
CA ILE A 209 40.27 21.02 -15.81
C ILE A 209 40.41 22.54 -15.67
N SER A 210 39.41 23.22 -15.10
CA SER A 210 39.44 24.66 -14.86
C SER A 210 40.51 25.06 -13.84
N GLU A 211 40.67 24.29 -12.76
CA GLU A 211 41.66 24.54 -11.71
C GLU A 211 43.10 24.35 -12.24
N LYS A 212 43.31 23.31 -13.06
CA LYS A 212 44.62 23.00 -13.66
C LYS A 212 44.95 23.79 -14.94
N GLN A 213 44.14 24.78 -15.31
CA GLN A 213 44.42 25.59 -16.52
C GLN A 213 45.73 26.36 -16.43
N GLU A 214 46.12 26.82 -15.24
CA GLU A 214 47.41 27.48 -15.01
C GLU A 214 48.58 26.51 -15.23
N GLU A 215 48.48 25.28 -14.71
CA GLU A 215 49.49 24.23 -14.91
C GLU A 215 49.59 23.82 -16.38
N LEU A 216 48.45 23.64 -17.06
CA LEU A 216 48.42 23.30 -18.49
C LEU A 216 49.06 24.40 -19.34
N LYS A 217 48.81 25.68 -19.04
CA LYS A 217 49.48 26.80 -19.71
C LYS A 217 51.00 26.76 -19.50
N ASN A 218 51.45 26.45 -18.29
CA ASN A 218 52.87 26.31 -17.99
C ASN A 218 53.50 25.14 -18.76
N ASP A 219 52.83 23.99 -18.83
CA ASP A 219 53.34 22.83 -19.55
C ASP A 219 53.35 23.01 -21.07
N ILE A 220 52.34 23.68 -21.64
CA ILE A 220 52.34 24.06 -23.06
C ILE A 220 53.51 25.01 -23.36
N THR A 221 53.80 25.94 -22.44
CA THR A 221 54.92 26.88 -22.59
C THR A 221 56.25 26.13 -22.55
N LYS A 222 56.44 25.19 -21.62
CA LYS A 222 57.63 24.32 -21.56
C LYS A 222 57.78 23.44 -22.81
N LEU A 223 56.67 22.91 -23.34
CA LEU A 223 56.69 22.05 -24.54
C LEU A 223 57.02 22.82 -25.82
N LYS A 224 56.65 24.11 -25.91
CA LYS A 224 57.03 24.96 -27.06
C LYS A 224 58.54 25.16 -27.17
N ASP A 225 59.27 25.05 -26.07
CA ASP A 225 60.73 25.18 -26.06
C ASP A 225 61.44 23.89 -26.54
N PHE A 226 60.73 22.76 -26.63
CA PHE A 226 61.28 21.54 -27.20
C PHE A 226 61.28 21.60 -28.73
N LYS A 227 62.47 21.74 -29.31
CA LYS A 227 62.70 21.48 -30.73
C LYS A 227 63.08 20.02 -30.93
N PHE A 228 62.23 19.27 -31.63
CA PHE A 228 62.54 17.91 -32.03
C PHE A 228 63.32 17.91 -33.34
N ASP A 229 64.41 17.14 -33.36
CA ASP A 229 65.11 16.84 -34.61
C ASP A 229 64.23 15.96 -35.50
N THR A 230 64.10 16.36 -36.76
CA THR A 230 63.29 15.63 -37.73
C THR A 230 64.01 14.35 -38.14
N ILE A 231 63.54 13.20 -37.65
CA ILE A 231 64.03 11.90 -38.09
C ILE A 231 63.51 11.64 -39.51
N LYS A 232 64.40 11.75 -40.50
CA LYS A 232 64.11 11.32 -41.87
C LYS A 232 64.23 9.80 -41.98
N ILE A 233 63.10 9.12 -41.94
CA ILE A 233 63.04 7.67 -42.20
C ILE A 233 63.01 7.44 -43.71
N ASN A 234 63.99 6.69 -44.22
CA ASN A 234 64.01 6.26 -45.62
C ASN A 234 63.08 5.04 -45.79
N LEU A 235 61.89 5.29 -46.35
CA LEU A 235 60.82 4.31 -46.54
C LEU A 235 61.06 3.33 -47.71
N ASP A 236 62.06 3.57 -48.57
CA ASP A 236 62.24 2.76 -49.77
C ASP A 236 62.88 1.39 -49.49
N SER A 237 63.74 1.29 -48.47
CA SER A 237 64.34 0.01 -48.05
C SER A 237 63.37 -0.88 -47.25
N SER A 238 62.33 -0.30 -46.66
CA SER A 238 61.35 -1.00 -45.82
C SER A 238 60.15 -1.53 -46.60
N LYS A 239 59.87 -0.99 -47.80
CA LYS A 239 58.79 -1.47 -48.68
C LYS A 239 58.99 -2.91 -49.11
N GLU A 240 60.19 -3.32 -49.51
CA GLU A 240 60.45 -4.69 -49.96
C GLU A 240 60.27 -5.71 -48.84
N THR A 241 60.74 -5.39 -47.63
CA THR A 241 60.60 -6.26 -46.46
C THR A 241 59.14 -6.42 -46.04
N ILE A 242 58.38 -5.31 -46.00
CA ILE A 242 56.95 -5.33 -45.68
C ILE A 242 56.16 -6.12 -46.74
N LEU A 243 56.45 -5.93 -48.02
CA LEU A 243 55.77 -6.64 -49.10
C LEU A 243 56.09 -8.15 -49.10
N LYS A 244 57.34 -8.53 -48.82
CA LYS A 244 57.72 -9.94 -48.68
C LYS A 244 56.97 -10.61 -47.52
N ASP A 245 56.93 -9.98 -46.35
CA ASP A 245 56.23 -10.52 -45.18
C ASP A 245 54.72 -10.67 -45.41
N ILE A 246 54.09 -9.70 -46.06
CA ILE A 246 52.67 -9.77 -46.43
C ILE A 246 52.42 -10.91 -47.41
N SER A 247 53.30 -11.08 -48.41
CA SER A 247 53.16 -12.13 -49.42
C SER A 247 53.33 -13.54 -48.84
N GLU A 248 54.30 -13.74 -47.95
CA GLU A 248 54.52 -15.02 -47.28
C GLU A 248 53.39 -15.35 -46.32
N THR A 249 52.93 -14.37 -45.54
CA THR A 249 51.82 -14.55 -44.60
C THR A 249 50.53 -14.91 -45.35
N SER A 250 50.29 -14.27 -46.49
CA SER A 250 49.14 -14.56 -47.35
C SER A 250 49.24 -15.97 -47.95
N ARG A 251 50.42 -16.37 -48.46
CA ARG A 251 50.64 -17.74 -48.97
C ARG A 251 50.44 -18.80 -47.89
N LYS A 252 50.97 -18.59 -46.69
CA LYS A 252 50.79 -19.50 -45.54
C LYS A 252 49.32 -19.64 -45.14
N LYS A 253 48.56 -18.54 -45.14
CA LYS A 253 47.11 -18.56 -44.85
C LYS A 253 46.31 -19.31 -45.91
N VAL A 254 46.61 -19.09 -47.19
CA VAL A 254 45.93 -19.78 -48.30
C VAL A 254 46.29 -21.27 -48.32
N GLY A 255 47.56 -21.63 -48.08
CA GLY A 255 48.00 -23.03 -47.99
C GLY A 255 47.26 -23.79 -46.90
N LYS A 256 47.23 -23.25 -45.67
CA LYS A 256 46.44 -23.87 -44.57
C LYS A 256 44.97 -24.04 -44.91
N LYS A 257 44.38 -23.09 -45.64
CA LYS A 257 42.98 -23.17 -46.06
C LYS A 257 42.75 -24.30 -47.08
N LEU A 258 43.68 -24.49 -48.02
CA LEU A 258 43.64 -25.59 -48.97
C LEU A 258 43.85 -26.94 -48.30
N ASP A 259 44.78 -27.04 -47.33
CA ASP A 259 45.01 -28.27 -46.58
C ASP A 259 43.77 -28.69 -45.78
N ASN A 260 43.12 -27.74 -45.11
CA ASN A 260 41.86 -27.99 -44.39
C ASN A 260 40.73 -28.44 -45.32
N LEU A 261 40.64 -27.87 -46.52
CA LEU A 261 39.63 -28.28 -47.50
C LEU A 261 39.97 -29.65 -48.11
N ALA A 262 41.24 -29.94 -48.39
CA ALA A 262 41.67 -31.22 -48.96
C ALA A 262 41.46 -32.42 -48.02
N ALA A 263 41.38 -32.18 -46.70
CA ALA A 263 41.02 -33.21 -45.73
C ALA A 263 39.58 -33.72 -45.91
N VAL A 264 38.70 -32.93 -46.54
CA VAL A 264 37.33 -33.35 -46.88
C VAL A 264 37.35 -34.00 -48.25
N ASN A 265 36.99 -35.28 -48.30
CA ASN A 265 36.99 -36.07 -49.53
C ASN A 265 35.73 -35.73 -50.36
N PHE A 266 35.77 -34.59 -51.05
CA PHE A 266 34.66 -34.07 -51.85
C PHE A 266 34.22 -35.08 -52.93
N LYS A 267 32.94 -35.43 -52.93
CA LYS A 267 32.35 -36.28 -53.97
C LYS A 267 31.95 -35.42 -55.17
N ARG A 268 32.22 -35.91 -56.38
CA ARG A 268 32.00 -35.11 -57.59
C ARG A 268 30.54 -35.13 -58.05
N PHE A 269 29.92 -33.95 -57.95
CA PHE A 269 28.82 -33.40 -58.77
C PHE A 269 27.50 -34.19 -58.84
N SER A 270 26.74 -34.10 -57.75
CA SER A 270 25.28 -34.01 -57.74
C SER A 270 24.84 -33.02 -56.64
N LEU A 271 23.61 -32.51 -56.69
CA LEU A 271 23.13 -31.48 -55.75
C LEU A 271 23.09 -31.99 -54.30
N ASN A 272 22.76 -33.28 -54.13
CA ASN A 272 22.76 -33.95 -52.84
C ASN A 272 24.18 -34.16 -52.31
N GLU A 273 25.12 -34.58 -53.16
CA GLU A 273 26.51 -34.74 -52.76
C GLU A 273 27.16 -33.41 -52.38
N TRP A 274 26.83 -32.32 -53.09
CA TRP A 274 27.26 -30.97 -52.73
C TRP A 274 26.73 -30.54 -51.35
N PHE A 275 25.48 -30.86 -51.04
CA PHE A 275 24.87 -30.56 -49.74
C PHE A 275 25.54 -31.36 -48.61
N GLU A 276 25.76 -32.66 -48.80
CA GLU A 276 26.45 -33.54 -47.85
C GLU A 276 27.90 -33.09 -47.60
N ASP A 277 28.62 -32.70 -48.64
CA ASP A 277 29.98 -32.17 -48.54
C ASP A 277 30.00 -30.83 -47.77
N GLY A 278 29.01 -29.96 -48.01
CA GLY A 278 28.84 -28.70 -47.28
C GLY A 278 28.49 -28.92 -45.80
N LEU A 279 27.62 -29.88 -45.50
CA LEU A 279 27.29 -30.29 -44.13
C LEU A 279 28.50 -30.86 -43.40
N THR A 280 29.30 -31.66 -44.10
CA THR A 280 30.54 -32.25 -43.56
C THR A 280 31.52 -31.15 -43.15
N LEU A 281 31.67 -30.11 -43.98
CA LEU A 281 32.49 -28.94 -43.66
C LEU A 281 31.98 -28.15 -42.44
N LEU A 282 30.66 -28.04 -42.26
CA LEU A 282 30.06 -27.33 -41.12
C LEU A 282 30.13 -28.14 -39.82
N LYS A 283 30.18 -29.47 -39.92
CA LYS A 283 30.34 -30.39 -38.78
C LYS A 283 31.80 -30.60 -38.36
N ASP A 284 32.76 -30.09 -39.11
CA ASP A 284 34.19 -30.16 -38.75
C ASP A 284 34.46 -29.49 -37.40
N ASP A 285 35.27 -30.14 -36.57
CA ASP A 285 35.64 -29.67 -35.22
C ASP A 285 36.20 -28.25 -35.21
N PHE A 286 36.93 -27.85 -36.27
CA PHE A 286 37.45 -26.50 -36.39
C PHE A 286 36.34 -25.45 -36.52
N VAL A 287 35.28 -25.76 -37.27
CA VAL A 287 34.14 -24.85 -37.51
C VAL A 287 33.22 -24.81 -36.31
N GLN A 288 32.99 -25.95 -35.65
CA GLN A 288 32.20 -26.03 -34.41
C GLN A 288 32.81 -25.20 -33.28
N ASN A 289 34.14 -25.26 -33.12
CA ASN A 289 34.85 -24.54 -32.06
C ASN A 289 35.00 -23.05 -32.35
N ASN A 290 35.32 -22.67 -33.60
CA ASN A 290 35.60 -21.27 -33.93
C ASN A 290 34.39 -20.51 -34.45
N LYS A 291 33.31 -21.19 -34.84
CA LYS A 291 32.07 -20.63 -35.37
C LYS A 291 32.28 -19.66 -36.54
N ILE A 292 33.25 -19.98 -37.40
CA ILE A 292 33.61 -19.23 -38.60
C ILE A 292 33.44 -20.12 -39.82
N CYS A 293 32.81 -19.60 -40.86
CA CYS A 293 32.60 -20.33 -42.11
C CYS A 293 33.95 -20.64 -42.80
N PRO A 294 34.22 -21.91 -43.15
CA PRO A 294 35.49 -22.32 -43.75
C PRO A 294 35.70 -21.77 -45.18
N LEU A 295 34.65 -21.32 -45.86
CA LEU A 295 34.72 -20.82 -47.23
C LEU A 295 34.88 -19.30 -47.30
N CYS A 296 34.04 -18.54 -46.60
CA CYS A 296 34.03 -17.07 -46.68
C CYS A 296 34.61 -16.37 -45.44
N ASN A 297 35.02 -17.11 -44.40
CA ASN A 297 35.50 -16.58 -43.11
C ASN A 297 34.49 -15.66 -42.39
N SER A 298 33.21 -15.71 -42.75
CA SER A 298 32.16 -15.00 -42.03
C SER A 298 31.90 -15.66 -40.67
N ASN A 299 31.55 -14.85 -39.67
CA ASN A 299 31.12 -15.33 -38.37
C ASN A 299 29.70 -15.92 -38.50
N ILE A 300 29.56 -17.21 -38.22
CA ILE A 300 28.30 -17.96 -38.32
C ILE A 300 27.77 -18.38 -36.95
N ARG A 301 28.22 -17.71 -35.88
CA ARG A 301 27.94 -18.09 -34.49
C ARG A 301 26.47 -18.21 -34.12
N ASN A 302 25.62 -17.38 -34.73
CA ASN A 302 24.19 -17.32 -34.43
C ASN A 302 23.36 -18.24 -35.34
N ASP A 303 23.94 -18.68 -36.46
CA ASP A 303 23.22 -19.41 -37.51
C ASP A 303 23.67 -20.87 -37.62
N LEU A 304 24.82 -21.24 -37.04
CA LEU A 304 25.39 -22.59 -37.13
C LEU A 304 24.42 -23.67 -36.64
N ASP A 305 23.75 -23.44 -35.50
CA ASP A 305 22.79 -24.39 -34.94
C ASP A 305 21.52 -24.52 -35.79
N ASN A 306 21.16 -23.46 -36.54
CA ASN A 306 20.03 -23.48 -37.47
C ASN A 306 20.40 -24.14 -38.80
N LEU A 307 21.66 -24.01 -39.24
CA LEU A 307 22.17 -24.60 -40.49
C LEU A 307 22.40 -26.11 -40.39
N ILE A 308 22.55 -26.65 -39.18
CA ILE A 308 22.78 -28.08 -38.92
C ILE A 308 21.50 -28.80 -38.45
N LYS A 309 20.47 -28.05 -38.04
CA LYS A 309 19.16 -28.60 -37.64
C LYS A 309 18.20 -28.60 -38.84
N ASP A 310 18.42 -29.56 -39.73
CA ASP A 310 17.46 -30.28 -40.60
C ASP A 310 18.24 -31.40 -41.32
#